data_AF-A0A438MK48-F1
#
_entry.id   AF-A0A438MK48-F1
#
_cell.length_a   1.000
_cell.length_b   1.000
_cell.length_c   1.000
_cell.angle_alpha   90.00
_cell.angle_beta   90.00
_cell.angle_gamma   90.00
#
_symmetry.space_group_name_H-M   'P 1'
#
loop_
_entity.id
_entity.type
_entity.pdbx_description
1 polymer ?
#
loop_
_entity_poly.entity_id
_entity_poly.type
_entity_poly.pdbx_seq_one_letter_code
_entity_poly.pdbx_strand_id
1 'polypeptide(L)'
;MEWFFLPWTFTAYLTGTFDQTGWQGIERNRYEPPGPADKWLIEIVYEMVAAETRCKRCGAPLDSPRLRAGAWPVRVTTRCRGSARHRHRADVSRTQDGLHTNPLIRA
;
A
#
# COMPACT_ATOMS: atom_id res chain seq x y z
N MET A 1 -46.66 -26.66 6.81
CA MET A 1 -46.27 -26.50 5.40
C MET A 1 -44.94 -25.79 5.39
N GLU A 2 -43.89 -26.58 5.28
CA GLU A 2 -42.52 -26.16 5.04
C GLU A 2 -42.43 -25.65 3.60
N TRP A 3 -41.84 -24.48 3.35
CA TRP A 3 -41.08 -24.23 2.11
C TRP A 3 -39.94 -23.20 2.35
N PHE A 4 -38.77 -23.76 2.68
CA PHE A 4 -37.41 -23.45 2.20
C PHE A 4 -36.86 -22.00 2.09
N PHE A 5 -35.81 -21.78 2.91
CA PHE A 5 -34.50 -21.17 2.61
C PHE A 5 -34.22 -20.72 1.15
N LEU A 6 -33.73 -19.50 0.96
CA LEU A 6 -32.29 -19.19 0.82
C LEU A 6 -32.03 -17.68 0.60
N PRO A 7 -30.96 -17.11 1.21
CA PRO A 7 -30.53 -15.72 1.05
C PRO A 7 -29.66 -15.59 -0.21
N TRP A 8 -30.21 -15.00 -1.27
CA TRP A 8 -29.44 -14.68 -2.47
C TRP A 8 -28.75 -13.33 -2.30
N THR A 9 -27.56 -13.39 -1.70
CA THR A 9 -26.34 -12.77 -2.21
C THR A 9 -26.52 -11.51 -3.08
N PHE A 10 -26.52 -10.34 -2.44
CA PHE A 10 -26.08 -9.09 -3.10
C PHE A 10 -24.56 -9.16 -3.28
N THR A 11 -24.11 -9.97 -4.23
CA THR A 11 -22.74 -9.92 -4.75
C THR A 11 -22.70 -8.71 -5.67
N ALA A 12 -22.44 -7.52 -5.09
CA ALA A 12 -22.08 -6.36 -5.89
C ALA A 12 -20.75 -6.67 -6.58
N TYR A 13 -20.84 -7.07 -7.84
CA TYR A 13 -19.71 -7.23 -8.75
C TYR A 13 -19.01 -5.88 -8.86
N LEU A 14 -17.88 -5.73 -8.16
CA LEU A 14 -16.86 -4.73 -8.45
C LEU A 14 -16.17 -5.10 -9.76
N THR A 15 -16.86 -4.97 -10.89
CA THR A 15 -16.22 -4.88 -12.21
C THR A 15 -15.90 -3.42 -12.47
N GLY A 16 -15.08 -2.82 -11.59
CA GLY A 16 -14.25 -1.71 -11.99
C GLY A 16 -13.16 -2.30 -12.87
N THR A 17 -13.30 -2.15 -14.18
CA THR A 17 -12.22 -2.37 -15.12
C THR A 17 -10.99 -1.64 -14.61
N PHE A 18 -9.99 -2.39 -14.14
CA PHE A 18 -8.66 -1.86 -13.90
C PHE A 18 -8.13 -1.44 -15.27
N ASP A 19 -8.36 -0.18 -15.61
CA ASP A 19 -7.79 0.46 -16.78
C ASP A 19 -6.27 0.46 -16.56
N GLN A 20 -5.60 -0.54 -17.14
CA GLN A 20 -4.17 -0.77 -17.01
C GLN A 20 -3.37 0.17 -17.95
N THR A 21 -4.05 1.15 -18.55
CA THR A 21 -3.56 2.06 -19.59
C THR A 21 -3.65 3.51 -19.14
N GLY A 22 -2.81 3.87 -18.18
CA GLY A 22 -2.73 5.26 -17.67
C GLY A 22 -1.39 5.66 -17.07
N TRP A 23 -0.28 4.98 -17.39
CA TRP A 23 1.06 5.39 -16.96
C TRP A 23 1.73 6.29 -18.02
N GLN A 24 1.05 7.34 -18.46
CA GLN A 24 1.69 8.40 -19.27
C GLN A 24 1.72 9.69 -18.46
N GLY A 25 2.73 9.83 -17.59
CA GLY A 25 2.97 11.11 -16.89
C GLY A 25 3.95 11.14 -15.72
N ILE A 26 4.72 10.09 -15.38
CA ILE A 26 5.47 10.01 -14.10
C ILE A 26 6.99 9.79 -14.28
N GLU A 27 7.64 10.47 -15.22
CA GLU A 27 9.08 10.26 -15.45
C GLU A 27 10.00 11.45 -15.22
N ARG A 28 9.49 12.62 -14.78
CA ARG A 28 10.40 13.77 -14.59
C ARG A 28 11.28 13.74 -13.33
N ASN A 29 11.02 12.86 -12.34
CA ASN A 29 11.67 12.99 -11.02
C ASN A 29 12.38 11.77 -10.45
N ARG A 30 12.75 10.77 -11.26
CA ARG A 30 13.45 9.56 -10.76
C ARG A 30 14.81 9.81 -10.09
N TYR A 31 15.36 11.02 -10.19
CA TYR A 31 16.65 11.39 -9.59
C TYR A 31 16.52 12.46 -8.50
N GLU A 32 15.34 13.07 -8.34
CA GLU A 32 15.15 14.05 -7.27
C GLU A 32 14.96 13.32 -5.93
N PRO A 33 15.70 13.70 -4.88
CA PRO A 33 15.42 13.19 -3.54
C PRO A 33 14.11 13.78 -3.01
N PRO A 34 13.29 13.00 -2.28
CA PRO A 34 12.11 13.54 -1.61
C PRO A 34 12.51 14.64 -0.62
N GLY A 35 11.73 15.72 -0.59
CA GLY A 35 11.94 16.82 0.35
C GLY A 35 11.71 16.38 1.80
N PRO A 36 12.18 17.14 2.81
CA PRO A 36 11.97 16.81 4.22
C PRO A 36 10.49 16.66 4.59
N ALA A 37 9.63 17.53 4.07
CA ALA A 37 8.19 17.47 4.30
C ALA A 37 7.56 16.21 3.68
N ASP A 38 7.97 15.83 2.47
CA ASP A 38 7.49 14.61 1.82
C ASP A 38 7.90 13.37 2.62
N LYS A 39 9.15 13.31 3.08
CA LYS A 39 9.64 12.21 3.92
C LYS A 39 8.83 12.07 5.20
N TRP A 40 8.65 13.18 5.90
CA TRP A 40 7.87 13.22 7.14
C TRP A 40 6.42 12.77 6.92
N LEU A 41 5.78 13.24 5.85
CA LEU A 41 4.42 12.83 5.51
C LEU A 41 4.33 11.34 5.17
N ILE A 42 5.28 10.81 4.40
CA ILE A 42 5.36 9.38 4.07
C ILE A 42 5.57 8.55 5.35
N GLU A 43 6.43 8.99 6.26
CA GLU A 43 6.66 8.30 7.54
C GLU A 43 5.36 8.17 8.34
N ILE A 44 4.67 9.29 8.60
CA ILE A 44 3.43 9.29 9.39
C ILE A 44 2.35 8.43 8.74
N VAL A 45 2.14 8.58 7.43
CA VAL A 45 1.10 7.82 6.72
C VAL A 45 1.37 6.33 6.82
N TYR A 46 2.61 5.89 6.59
CA TYR A 46 2.91 4.46 6.64
C TYR A 46 3.00 3.91 8.06
N GLU A 47 3.34 4.71 9.06
CA GLU A 47 3.23 4.30 10.47
C GLU A 47 1.79 3.98 10.84
N MET A 48 0.84 4.86 10.47
CA MET A 48 -0.59 4.62 10.68
C MET A 48 -1.08 3.39 9.91
N VAL A 49 -0.73 3.28 8.63
CA VAL A 49 -1.09 2.10 7.82
C VAL A 49 -0.52 0.81 8.41
N ALA A 50 0.73 0.81 8.89
CA ALA A 50 1.35 -0.37 9.49
C ALA A 50 0.68 -0.76 10.83
N ALA A 51 0.26 0.22 11.64
CA ALA A 51 -0.45 -0.02 12.89
C ALA A 51 -1.83 -0.67 12.66
N GLU A 52 -2.53 -0.29 11.60
CA GLU A 52 -3.87 -0.80 11.26
C GLU A 52 -3.82 -2.07 10.40
N THR A 53 -2.70 -2.34 9.73
CA THR A 53 -2.56 -3.49 8.81
C THR A 53 -2.00 -4.72 9.53
N ARG A 54 -2.54 -5.89 9.17
CA ARG A 54 -2.00 -7.19 9.59
C ARG A 54 -1.41 -7.95 8.41
N CYS A 55 -0.43 -8.80 8.70
CA CYS A 55 0.16 -9.66 7.68
C CYS A 55 -0.89 -10.64 7.14
N LYS A 56 -1.21 -10.58 5.85
CA LYS A 56 -2.18 -11.50 5.21
C LYS A 56 -1.82 -12.98 5.34
N ARG A 57 -0.54 -13.31 5.54
CA ARG A 57 -0.07 -14.71 5.65
C ARG A 57 -0.17 -15.28 7.06
N CYS A 58 0.22 -14.52 8.08
CA CYS A 58 0.33 -15.04 9.45
C CYS A 58 -0.52 -14.27 10.47
N GLY A 59 -1.31 -13.28 10.05
CA GLY A 59 -2.17 -12.48 10.93
C GLY A 59 -1.45 -11.53 11.89
N ALA A 60 -0.14 -11.67 12.06
CA ALA A 60 0.67 -10.84 12.95
C ALA A 60 0.65 -9.35 12.52
N PRO A 61 0.69 -8.41 13.49
CA PRO A 61 0.78 -6.98 13.21
C PRO A 61 2.08 -6.66 12.45
N LEU A 62 2.05 -5.58 11.67
CA LEU A 62 3.26 -5.06 11.02
C LEU A 62 4.10 -4.27 12.03
N ASP A 63 5.42 -4.25 11.79
CA ASP A 63 6.35 -3.43 12.56
C ASP A 63 6.46 -2.02 11.97
N SER A 64 7.18 -1.12 12.66
CA SER A 64 7.39 0.24 12.17
C SER A 64 8.05 0.23 10.78
N PRO A 65 7.48 0.94 9.79
CA PRO A 65 8.00 0.99 8.43
C PRO A 65 9.30 1.77 8.36
N ARG A 66 10.13 1.41 7.38
CA ARG A 66 11.40 2.07 7.07
C ARG A 66 11.37 2.56 5.65
N LEU A 67 11.62 3.86 5.49
CA LEU A 67 11.83 4.48 4.19
C LEU A 67 13.21 4.11 3.66
N ARG A 68 13.28 3.69 2.41
CA ARG A 68 14.50 3.52 1.64
C ARG A 68 14.53 4.65 0.61
N ALA A 69 15.38 5.64 0.87
CA ALA A 69 15.42 6.87 0.08
C ALA A 69 16.80 7.03 -0.59
N GLY A 70 16.77 7.23 -1.90
CA GLY A 70 17.88 7.73 -2.71
C GLY A 70 17.37 8.66 -3.81
N ALA A 71 16.18 8.36 -4.35
CA ALA A 71 15.40 9.21 -5.23
C ALA A 71 13.95 8.68 -5.30
N TRP A 72 13.07 9.35 -6.03
CA TRP A 72 11.75 8.81 -6.37
C TRP A 72 11.84 7.59 -7.31
N PRO A 73 10.91 6.61 -7.22
CA PRO A 73 9.91 6.45 -6.18
C PRO A 73 10.54 6.04 -4.83
N VAL A 74 9.98 6.57 -3.73
CA VAL A 74 10.42 6.22 -2.38
C VAL A 74 9.86 4.85 -2.03
N ARG A 75 10.74 3.92 -1.68
CA ARG A 75 10.32 2.58 -1.27
C ARG A 75 10.16 2.50 0.24
N VAL A 76 8.97 2.18 0.69
CA VAL A 76 8.66 1.89 2.09
C VAL A 76 8.73 0.39 2.31
N THR A 77 9.42 -0.03 3.37
CA THR A 77 9.57 -1.46 3.71
C THR A 77 9.26 -1.70 5.17
N THR A 78 8.53 -2.77 5.47
CA THR A 78 8.33 -3.24 6.84
C THR A 78 8.38 -4.77 6.90
N ARG A 79 8.34 -5.33 8.10
CA ARG A 79 8.19 -6.76 8.35
C ARG A 79 7.05 -6.99 9.34
N CYS A 80 6.39 -8.13 9.26
CA CYS A 80 5.46 -8.52 10.32
C CYS A 80 6.20 -8.95 11.60
N ARG A 81 5.54 -8.82 12.76
CA ARG A 81 6.07 -9.28 14.06
C ARG A 81 5.92 -10.78 14.31
N GLY A 82 5.42 -11.54 13.33
CA GLY A 82 5.36 -13.01 13.40
C GLY A 82 6.74 -13.67 13.30
N SER A 83 6.83 -14.94 13.70
CA SER A 83 8.10 -15.70 13.76
C SER A 83 8.89 -15.70 12.45
N ALA A 84 8.21 -15.88 11.31
CA ALA A 84 8.83 -15.90 9.98
C ALA A 84 9.18 -14.49 9.43
N ARG A 85 8.77 -13.41 10.11
CA ARG A 85 9.05 -12.01 9.75
C ARG A 85 8.88 -11.69 8.25
N HIS A 86 7.71 -12.00 7.70
CA HIS A 86 7.36 -11.71 6.31
C HIS A 86 7.59 -10.25 5.94
N ARG A 87 8.20 -10.00 4.78
CA ARG A 87 8.50 -8.66 4.28
C ARG A 87 7.28 -8.06 3.60
N HIS A 88 7.09 -6.76 3.81
CA HIS A 88 6.10 -5.95 3.12
C HIS A 88 6.80 -4.75 2.48
N ARG A 89 6.31 -4.33 1.32
CA ARG A 89 6.80 -3.17 0.58
C ARG A 89 5.65 -2.36 0.01
N ALA A 90 5.88 -1.07 -0.12
CA ALA A 90 5.07 -0.18 -0.93
C ALA A 90 6.01 0.84 -1.59
N ASP A 91 5.61 1.33 -2.75
CA ASP A 91 6.32 2.40 -3.44
C ASP A 91 5.45 3.65 -3.42
N VAL A 92 6.06 4.80 -3.14
CA VAL A 92 5.42 6.12 -3.16
C VAL A 92 6.04 6.93 -4.29
N SER A 93 5.20 7.46 -5.16
CA SER A 93 5.62 8.29 -6.29
C SER A 93 5.08 9.71 -6.14
N ARG A 94 5.84 10.69 -6.59
CA ARG A 94 5.37 12.06 -6.76
C ARG A 94 4.73 12.22 -8.13
N THR A 95 3.50 12.71 -8.16
CA THR A 95 2.73 13.03 -9.36
C THR A 95 2.52 14.54 -9.44
N GLN A 96 1.87 15.02 -10.51
CA GLN A 96 1.51 16.44 -10.62
C GLN A 96 0.50 16.86 -9.53
N ASP A 97 -0.36 15.93 -9.11
CA ASP A 97 -1.41 16.16 -8.11
C ASP A 97 -0.94 15.95 -6.66
N GLY A 98 0.30 15.50 -6.44
CA GLY A 98 0.88 15.32 -5.10
C GLY A 98 1.56 13.97 -4.90
N LEU A 99 1.36 13.36 -3.72
CA LEU A 99 1.93 12.06 -3.38
C LEU A 99 0.92 10.95 -3.69
N HIS A 100 1.36 9.99 -4.49
CA HIS A 100 0.61 8.77 -4.76
C HIS A 100 1.17 7.61 -3.94
N THR A 101 0.37 7.12 -2.99
CA THR A 101 0.73 6.06 -2.04
C THR A 101 0.13 4.71 -2.44
N ASN A 102 0.97 3.68 -2.55
CA ASN A 102 0.52 2.32 -2.77
C ASN A 102 0.30 1.54 -1.46
N PRO A 103 -0.55 0.50 -1.44
CA PRO A 103 -0.73 -0.34 -0.25
C PRO A 103 0.53 -1.16 0.10
N LEU A 104 0.70 -1.48 1.38
CA LEU A 104 1.74 -2.41 1.84
C LEU A 104 1.44 -3.85 1.39
N ILE A 105 2.10 -4.27 0.32
CA ILE A 105 1.99 -5.62 -0.22
C ILE A 105 3.12 -6.51 0.29
N ARG A 106 2.86 -7.82 0.40
CA ARG A 106 3.92 -8.79 0.72
C ARG A 106 4.96 -8.78 -0.41
N ALA A 107 6.24 -8.68 -0.04
CA ALA A 107 7.39 -8.72 -0.94
C ALA A 107 7.98 -10.13 -1.05
#